data_AF-A0A519WJI5-F1
#
_entry.id   AF-A0A519WJI5-F1
#
_cell.length_a   1.000
_cell.length_b   1.000
_cell.length_c   1.000
_cell.angle_alpha   90.00
_cell.angle_beta   90.00
_cell.angle_gamma   90.00
#
_symmetry.space_group_name_H-M   'P 1'
#
loop_
_entity.id
_entity.type
_entity.pdbx_description
1 polymer ?
#
loop_
_entity_poly.entity_id
_entity_poly.type
_entity_poly.pdbx_seq_one_letter_code
_entity_poly.pdbx_strand_id
1 'polypeptide(L)'
;MGALTAFFAATTGLLQNDIKRVIAYSTCSQMGYLFMAVGLSQYNVALFHLVNHAFFKALLFLAAGGVLHSMQDQQDLRKLGGLINFLPFTYTAILVGSLSLMAFPFLTGFFSKDLILELAYGQYEFSGNMAY
;
A
#
# COMPACT_ATOMS: atom_id res chain seq x y z
N MET A 1 15.63 -3.98 9.25
CA MET A 1 14.36 -4.66 9.63
C MET A 1 13.20 -4.21 8.76
N GLY A 2 12.96 -2.91 8.56
CA GLY A 2 11.83 -2.40 7.75
C GLY A 2 11.82 -2.87 6.28
N ALA A 3 12.98 -2.96 5.63
CA ALA A 3 13.06 -3.45 4.25
C ALA A 3 12.69 -4.95 4.13
N LEU A 4 13.13 -5.78 5.08
CA LEU A 4 12.82 -7.21 5.11
C LEU A 4 11.33 -7.46 5.34
N THR A 5 10.71 -6.71 6.25
CA THR A 5 9.25 -6.79 6.47
C THR A 5 8.48 -6.32 5.25
N ALA A 6 8.92 -5.23 4.60
CA ALA A 6 8.31 -4.72 3.38
C ALA A 6 8.29 -5.80 2.28
N PHE A 7 9.43 -6.46 2.05
CA PHE A 7 9.59 -7.50 1.05
C PHE A 7 8.81 -8.78 1.36
N PHE A 8 8.89 -9.27 2.60
CA PHE A 8 8.20 -10.47 3.02
C PHE A 8 6.66 -10.30 2.98
N ALA A 9 6.17 -9.14 3.43
CA ALA A 9 4.74 -8.83 3.37
C ALA A 9 4.23 -8.70 1.93
N ALA A 10 5.00 -8.10 1.03
CA ALA A 10 4.62 -7.96 -0.37
C ALA A 10 4.54 -9.33 -1.07
N THR A 11 5.55 -10.19 -0.88
CA THR A 11 5.60 -11.51 -1.50
C THR A 11 4.50 -12.44 -0.99
N THR A 12 4.25 -12.47 0.32
CA THR A 12 3.14 -13.25 0.91
C THR A 12 1.76 -12.70 0.52
N GLY A 13 1.65 -11.39 0.26
CA GLY A 13 0.44 -10.73 -0.21
C GLY A 13 -0.01 -11.16 -1.61
N LEU A 14 0.93 -11.50 -2.51
CA LEU A 14 0.64 -11.92 -3.89
C LEU A 14 -0.18 -13.20 -3.98
N LEU A 15 -0.07 -14.07 -2.97
CA LEU A 15 -0.75 -15.36 -2.92
C LEU A 15 -2.07 -15.33 -2.12
N GLN A 16 -2.50 -14.16 -1.66
CA GLN A 16 -3.75 -14.02 -0.93
C GLN A 16 -4.93 -13.91 -1.89
N ASN A 17 -5.97 -14.70 -1.63
CA ASN A 17 -7.18 -14.71 -2.44
C ASN A 17 -8.33 -13.93 -1.80
N ASP A 18 -8.24 -13.60 -0.51
CA ASP A 18 -9.26 -12.81 0.19
C ASP A 18 -8.97 -11.31 0.04
N ILE A 19 -9.95 -10.53 -0.41
CA ILE A 19 -9.77 -9.08 -0.68
C ILE A 19 -9.25 -8.31 0.55
N LYS A 20 -9.80 -8.56 1.74
CA LYS A 20 -9.35 -7.90 2.98
C LYS A 20 -7.92 -8.27 3.34
N ARG A 21 -7.50 -9.52 3.09
CA ARG A 21 -6.14 -9.97 3.37
C ARG A 21 -5.15 -9.33 2.41
N VAL A 22 -5.46 -9.23 1.12
CA VAL A 22 -4.62 -8.50 0.14
C VAL A 22 -4.39 -7.05 0.59
N ILE A 23 -5.44 -6.36 1.06
CA ILE A 23 -5.33 -4.98 1.55
C ILE A 23 -4.50 -4.91 2.85
N ALA A 24 -4.61 -5.91 3.73
CA ALA A 24 -3.83 -5.99 4.97
C ALA A 24 -2.34 -6.34 4.74
N TYR A 25 -2.01 -7.26 3.83
CA TYR A 25 -0.60 -7.53 3.53
C TYR A 25 0.08 -6.33 2.86
N SER A 26 -0.68 -5.56 2.06
CA SER A 26 -0.17 -4.30 1.54
C SER A 26 -0.05 -3.18 2.59
N THR A 27 -0.78 -3.20 3.72
CA THR A 27 -0.45 -2.28 4.84
C THR A 27 0.82 -2.73 5.54
N CYS A 28 1.00 -4.03 5.78
CA CYS A 28 2.22 -4.57 6.38
C CYS A 28 3.46 -4.19 5.57
N SER A 29 3.37 -4.27 4.24
CA SER A 29 4.47 -3.85 3.36
C SER A 29 4.76 -2.34 3.45
N GLN A 30 3.73 -1.49 3.44
CA GLN A 30 3.89 -0.03 3.56
C GLN A 30 4.39 0.42 4.92
N MET A 31 3.98 -0.24 6.00
CA MET A 31 4.58 -0.02 7.32
C MET A 31 6.07 -0.38 7.31
N GLY A 32 6.49 -1.39 6.55
CA GLY A 32 7.90 -1.70 6.32
C GLY A 32 8.68 -0.53 5.70
N TYR A 33 8.11 0.13 4.67
CA TYR A 33 8.69 1.36 4.10
C TYR A 33 8.77 2.51 5.11
N LEU A 34 7.74 2.68 5.95
CA LEU A 34 7.75 3.69 7.02
C LEU A 34 8.86 3.42 8.05
N PHE A 35 9.00 2.17 8.49
CA PHE A 35 10.07 1.80 9.41
C PHE A 35 11.45 1.93 8.78
N MET A 36 11.58 1.66 7.48
CA MET A 36 12.82 1.93 6.75
C MET A 36 13.17 3.42 6.74
N ALA A 37 12.21 4.30 6.42
CA ALA A 37 12.42 5.75 6.44
C ALA A 37 12.80 6.27 7.84
N VAL A 38 12.14 5.75 8.89
CA VAL A 38 12.48 6.04 10.29
C VAL A 38 13.89 5.55 10.66
N GLY A 39 14.28 4.36 10.19
CA GLY A 39 15.63 3.81 10.38
C GLY A 39 16.72 4.65 9.72
N LEU A 40 16.42 5.29 8.59
CA LEU A 40 17.29 6.26 7.90
C LEU A 40 17.26 7.66 8.54
N SER A 41 16.64 7.83 9.72
CA SER A 41 16.43 9.10 10.43
C SER A 41 15.56 10.13 9.68
N GLN A 42 14.78 9.71 8.68
CA GLN A 42 13.92 10.57 7.87
C GLN A 42 12.48 10.60 8.40
N TYR A 43 12.31 11.12 9.61
CA TYR A 43 11.02 11.14 10.32
C TYR A 43 9.93 11.96 9.62
N ASN A 44 10.29 13.12 9.05
CA ASN A 44 9.33 13.98 8.35
C ASN A 44 8.73 13.29 7.13
N VAL A 45 9.57 12.57 6.37
CA VAL A 45 9.14 11.81 5.19
C VAL A 45 8.29 10.61 5.59
N ALA A 46 8.67 9.91 6.67
CA ALA A 46 7.87 8.82 7.22
C ALA A 46 6.47 9.31 7.63
N LEU A 47 6.37 10.42 8.37
CA LEU A 47 5.07 10.99 8.76
C LEU A 47 4.24 11.43 7.55
N PHE A 48 4.86 12.08 6.56
CA PHE A 48 4.18 12.45 5.32
C PHE A 48 3.61 11.24 4.59
N HIS A 49 4.39 10.16 4.45
CA HIS A 49 3.91 8.93 3.84
C HIS A 49 2.83 8.24 4.69
N LEU A 50 2.93 8.27 6.02
CA LEU A 50 1.94 7.67 6.93
C LEU A 50 0.56 8.31 6.75
N VAL A 51 0.51 9.65 6.65
CA VAL A 51 -0.75 10.38 6.44
C VAL A 51 -1.35 10.03 5.08
N ASN A 52 -0.56 10.07 4.01
CA ASN A 52 -1.00 9.69 2.66
C ASN A 52 -1.52 8.24 2.63
N HIS A 53 -0.76 7.33 3.22
CA HIS A 53 -1.11 5.92 3.32
C HIS A 53 -2.43 5.70 4.08
N ALA A 54 -2.68 6.44 5.17
CA ALA A 54 -3.93 6.36 5.91
C ALA A 54 -5.15 6.69 5.02
N PHE A 55 -5.07 7.73 4.19
CA PHE A 55 -6.14 8.07 3.25
C PHE A 55 -6.37 6.98 2.19
N PHE A 56 -5.31 6.48 1.55
CA PHE A 56 -5.46 5.43 0.52
C PHE A 56 -6.04 4.15 1.10
N LYS A 57 -5.60 3.78 2.30
CA LYS A 57 -6.08 2.58 2.98
C LYS A 57 -7.50 2.71 3.48
N ALA A 58 -7.87 3.85 4.06
CA ALA A 58 -9.25 4.10 4.45
C ALA A 58 -10.18 3.97 3.24
N LEU A 59 -9.80 4.56 2.11
CA LEU A 59 -10.56 4.47 0.87
C LEU A 59 -10.66 3.03 0.34
N LEU A 60 -9.57 2.26 0.36
CA LEU A 60 -9.57 0.86 -0.08
C LEU A 60 -10.40 -0.06 0.82
N PHE A 61 -10.31 0.10 2.14
CA PHE A 61 -11.10 -0.70 3.09
C PHE A 61 -12.58 -0.35 3.02
N LEU A 62 -12.93 0.93 2.85
CA LEU A 62 -14.33 1.35 2.69
C LEU A 62 -14.91 0.81 1.39
N ALA A 63 -14.20 0.97 0.27
CA ALA A 63 -14.69 0.50 -1.03
C ALA A 63 -14.75 -1.03 -1.10
N ALA A 64 -13.78 -1.75 -0.51
CA ALA A 64 -13.86 -3.20 -0.35
C ALA A 64 -15.06 -3.61 0.53
N GLY A 65 -15.35 -2.87 1.61
CA GLY A 65 -16.56 -3.07 2.42
C GLY A 65 -17.84 -2.94 1.61
N GLY A 66 -17.91 -1.94 0.73
CA GLY A 66 -19.03 -1.76 -0.21
C GLY A 66 -19.19 -2.96 -1.16
N VAL A 67 -18.10 -3.44 -1.75
CA VAL A 67 -18.12 -4.62 -2.63
C VAL A 67 -18.59 -5.86 -1.87
N LEU A 68 -18.09 -6.11 -0.66
CA LEU A 68 -18.49 -7.26 0.15
C LEU A 68 -19.98 -7.22 0.49
N HIS A 69 -20.47 -6.06 0.90
CA HIS A 69 -21.89 -5.89 1.23
C HIS A 69 -22.79 -6.16 0.03
N SER A 70 -22.42 -5.66 -1.16
CA SER A 70 -23.16 -5.91 -2.39
C SER A 70 -23.07 -7.36 -2.89
N MET A 71 -22.01 -8.09 -2.52
CA MET A 71 -21.74 -9.47 -2.98
C MET A 71 -22.04 -10.53 -1.91
N GLN A 72 -22.97 -10.26 -0.99
CA GLN A 72 -23.39 -11.20 0.06
C GLN A 72 -22.21 -11.73 0.90
N ASP A 73 -21.32 -10.82 1.31
CA ASP A 73 -20.11 -11.09 2.08
C ASP A 73 -19.10 -12.04 1.40
N GLN A 74 -19.15 -12.17 0.07
CA GLN A 74 -18.17 -12.93 -0.69
C GLN A 74 -16.80 -12.25 -0.68
N GLN A 75 -15.81 -12.85 -0.01
CA GLN A 75 -14.47 -12.27 0.15
C GLN A 75 -13.43 -12.78 -0.85
N ASP A 76 -13.65 -13.95 -1.45
CA ASP A 76 -12.71 -14.59 -2.37
C ASP A 76 -12.72 -13.89 -3.73
N LEU A 77 -11.59 -13.26 -4.09
CA LEU A 77 -11.38 -12.55 -5.35
C LEU A 77 -11.63 -13.43 -6.58
N ARG A 78 -11.46 -14.75 -6.48
CA ARG A 78 -11.71 -15.69 -7.58
C ARG A 78 -13.19 -15.83 -7.94
N LYS A 79 -14.07 -15.41 -7.03
CA LYS A 79 -15.53 -15.42 -7.19
C LYS A 79 -16.09 -14.02 -7.44
N LEU A 80 -15.23 -13.00 -7.49
CA LEU A 80 -15.58 -11.62 -7.80
C LEU A 80 -15.17 -11.30 -9.25
N GLY A 81 -15.96 -10.51 -9.97
CA GLY A 81 -15.66 -10.14 -11.35
C GLY A 81 -16.74 -9.29 -11.99
N GLY A 82 -16.39 -8.55 -13.04
CA GLY A 82 -17.36 -7.75 -13.82
C GLY A 82 -18.03 -6.59 -13.07
N LEU A 83 -17.46 -6.16 -11.93
CA LEU A 83 -18.08 -5.19 -11.02
C LEU A 83 -18.14 -3.75 -11.55
N ILE A 84 -17.48 -3.44 -12.67
CA ILE A 84 -17.43 -2.06 -13.21
C ILE A 84 -18.81 -1.54 -13.59
N ASN A 85 -19.68 -2.40 -14.13
CA ASN A 85 -21.04 -2.03 -14.54
C ASN A 85 -22.02 -2.01 -13.37
N PHE A 86 -21.77 -2.82 -12.34
CA PHE A 86 -22.66 -2.94 -11.17
C PHE A 86 -22.35 -1.90 -10.09
N LEU A 87 -21.06 -1.62 -9.86
CA LEU A 87 -20.58 -0.73 -8.81
C LEU A 87 -19.49 0.22 -9.35
N PRO A 88 -19.84 1.12 -10.30
CA PRO A 88 -18.85 1.98 -10.96
C PRO A 88 -18.13 2.91 -9.97
N PHE A 89 -18.84 3.43 -8.97
CA PHE A 89 -18.24 4.31 -7.96
C PHE A 89 -17.24 3.57 -7.07
N THR A 90 -17.58 2.39 -6.53
CA THR A 90 -16.64 1.63 -5.70
C THR A 90 -15.46 1.11 -6.52
N TYR A 91 -15.69 0.75 -7.79
CA TYR A 91 -14.63 0.35 -8.70
C TYR A 91 -13.62 1.47 -8.93
N THR A 92 -14.10 2.68 -9.27
CA THR A 92 -13.22 3.85 -9.47
C THR A 92 -12.48 4.23 -8.19
N ALA A 93 -13.14 4.16 -7.02
CA ALA A 93 -12.49 4.38 -5.73
C ALA A 93 -11.36 3.36 -5.51
N ILE A 94 -11.63 2.06 -5.65
CA ILE A 94 -10.59 1.02 -5.51
C ILE A 94 -9.43 1.26 -6.48
N LEU A 95 -9.72 1.65 -7.73
CA LEU A 95 -8.71 1.96 -8.73
C LEU A 95 -7.83 3.14 -8.31
N VAL A 96 -8.42 4.28 -7.93
CA VAL A 96 -7.68 5.48 -7.49
C VAL A 96 -6.87 5.19 -6.23
N GLY A 97 -7.45 4.48 -5.27
CA GLY A 97 -6.76 4.05 -4.04
C GLY A 97 -5.58 3.13 -4.34
N SER A 98 -5.74 2.19 -5.28
CA SER A 98 -4.70 1.25 -5.68
C SER A 98 -3.57 1.93 -6.45
N LEU A 99 -3.88 2.83 -7.39
CA LEU A 99 -2.88 3.62 -8.12
C LEU A 99 -2.08 4.51 -7.17
N SER A 100 -2.75 5.14 -6.19
CA SER A 100 -2.08 5.93 -5.16
C SER A 100 -1.15 5.04 -4.33
N LEU A 101 -1.59 3.84 -3.94
CA LEU A 101 -0.77 2.87 -3.21
C LEU A 101 0.47 2.39 -3.99
N MET A 102 0.33 2.23 -5.31
CA MET A 102 1.40 1.82 -6.21
C MET A 102 2.39 2.95 -6.51
N ALA A 103 2.14 4.18 -6.01
CA ALA A 103 2.93 5.36 -6.31
C ALA A 103 2.91 5.73 -7.81
N PHE A 104 1.74 5.68 -8.44
CA PHE A 104 1.59 6.15 -9.83
C PHE A 104 1.92 7.65 -9.94
N PRO A 105 2.63 8.09 -11.00
CA PRO A 105 3.03 9.49 -11.17
C PRO A 105 1.86 10.46 -11.01
N PHE A 106 2.14 11.63 -10.44
CA PHE A 106 1.18 12.70 -10.14
C PHE A 106 0.18 12.42 -9.00
N LEU A 107 0.14 11.22 -8.43
CA LEU A 107 -0.65 10.94 -7.22
C LEU A 107 0.16 11.18 -5.95
N THR A 108 -0.53 11.41 -4.83
CA THR A 108 0.09 11.72 -3.52
C THR A 108 0.99 10.59 -3.00
N GLY A 109 0.71 9.34 -3.38
CA GLY A 109 1.57 8.21 -3.06
C GLY A 109 2.94 8.26 -3.74
N PHE A 110 3.03 8.85 -4.93
CA PHE A 110 4.30 9.05 -5.65
C PHE A 110 5.24 9.96 -4.87
N PHE A 111 4.77 11.17 -4.54
CA PHE A 111 5.59 12.16 -3.83
C PHE A 111 6.14 11.68 -2.48
N SER A 112 5.45 10.76 -1.82
CA SER A 112 5.89 10.23 -0.53
C SER A 112 6.75 8.98 -0.67
N LYS A 113 6.33 8.00 -1.46
CA LYS A 113 7.03 6.71 -1.57
C LYS A 113 8.31 6.81 -2.38
N ASP A 114 8.30 7.60 -3.46
CA ASP A 114 9.48 7.81 -4.32
C ASP A 114 10.60 8.52 -3.54
N LEU A 115 10.24 9.54 -2.75
CA LEU A 115 11.17 10.24 -1.86
C LEU A 115 11.81 9.30 -0.82
N ILE A 116 11.05 8.36 -0.25
CA ILE A 116 11.61 7.35 0.67
C ILE A 116 12.67 6.49 -0.04
N LEU A 117 12.40 6.09 -1.28
CA LEU A 117 13.33 5.27 -2.05
C LEU A 117 14.57 6.04 -2.48
N GLU A 118 14.41 7.30 -2.90
CA GLU A 118 15.51 8.19 -3.26
C GLU A 118 16.46 8.41 -2.08
N LEU A 119 15.91 8.68 -0.89
CA LEU A 119 16.70 8.86 0.33
C LEU A 119 17.38 7.56 0.76
N ALA A 120 16.72 6.41 0.60
CA ALA A 120 17.31 5.11 0.87
C ALA A 120 18.46 4.79 -0.10
N TYR A 121 18.33 5.17 -1.37
CA TYR A 121 19.37 4.99 -2.37
C TYR A 121 20.55 5.93 -2.15
N GLY A 122 20.30 7.22 -1.88
CA GLY A 122 21.35 8.22 -1.64
C GLY A 122 22.21 7.94 -0.41
N GLN A 123 21.67 7.27 0.62
CA GLN A 123 22.46 6.84 1.79
C GLN A 123 23.29 5.58 1.54
N TYR A 124 23.03 4.82 0.48
CA TYR A 124 23.78 3.60 0.16
C TYR A 124 25.25 3.89 -0.20
N GLU A 125 25.58 5.12 -0.62
CA GLU A 125 26.95 5.49 -1.01
C GLU A 125 27.88 5.91 0.15
N PHE A 126 27.37 6.10 1.38
CA PHE A 126 28.20 6.49 2.53
C PHE A 126 28.05 5.49 3.69
N SER A 127 28.82 4.40 3.60
CA SER A 127 29.05 3.38 4.64
C SER A 127 27.80 2.89 5.41
N GLY A 128 27.22 1.76 4.99
CA GLY A 128 26.22 1.09 5.80
C GLY A 128 25.85 -0.29 5.30
N ASN A 129 26.40 -1.34 5.92
CA ASN A 129 25.85 -2.68 5.84
C ASN A 129 24.43 -2.64 6.42
N MET A 130 23.43 -2.73 5.54
CA MET A 130 22.00 -2.89 5.85
C MET A 130 21.43 -1.80 6.77
N ALA A 131 20.66 -0.88 6.20
CA ALA A 131 19.81 0.02 6.97
C ALA A 131 18.91 -0.80 7.92
N TYR A 132 19.13 -0.63 9.23
CA TYR A 132 18.41 -1.33 10.30
C TYR A 132 16.93 -0.95 10.34
#